data_AF-A0AAV5U0R2-F1
#
_entry.id   AF-A0AAV5U0R2-F1
#
_cell.length_a   1.000
_cell.length_b   1.000
_cell.length_c   1.000
_cell.angle_alpha   90.00
_cell.angle_beta   90.00
_cell.angle_gamma   90.00
#
_symmetry.space_group_name_H-M   'P 1'
#
loop_
_entity.id
_entity.type
_entity.pdbx_description
1 polymer ?
#
loop_
_entity_poly.entity_id
_entity_poly.type
_entity_poly.pdbx_seq_one_letter_code
_entity_poly.pdbx_strand_id
1 'polypeptide(L)' 'HSVSGWGNSLFIEWNKLIDEDEGFINDDKILIEVRFTLRNIKGIRRLPRFDFSDPNKHRQDITLVIGEKKVYASKQ' A
#
# COMPACT_ATOMS: atom_id res chain seq x y z
N HIS A 1 -8.16 8.13 -14.51
CA HIS A 1 -7.18 8.04 -13.40
C HIS A 1 -5.80 8.35 -13.97
N SER A 2 -5.16 9.44 -13.55
CA SER A 2 -3.76 9.70 -13.89
C SER A 2 -2.87 9.01 -12.86
N VAL A 3 -2.00 8.11 -13.31
CA VAL A 3 -0.98 7.51 -12.45
C VAL A 3 0.15 8.53 -12.34
N SER A 4 0.39 9.07 -11.14
CA SER A 4 1.56 9.92 -10.89
C SER A 4 2.81 9.05 -10.77
N GLY A 5 3.71 9.14 -11.76
CA GLY A 5 5.05 8.57 -11.70
C GLY A 5 6.10 9.60 -11.26
N TRP A 6 7.25 9.12 -10.82
CA TRP A 6 8.44 9.93 -10.52
C TRP A 6 9.65 9.24 -11.14
N GLY A 7 10.57 10.01 -11.72
CA GLY A 7 11.76 9.47 -12.37
C GLY A 7 12.65 10.58 -12.92
N ASN A 8 13.80 10.20 -13.48
CA ASN A 8 14.70 11.10 -14.19
C ASN A 8 14.61 10.80 -15.69
N SER A 9 14.16 11.79 -16.48
CA SER A 9 14.06 11.67 -17.94
C SER A 9 15.42 11.62 -18.65
N LEU A 10 16.50 11.93 -17.94
CA LEU A 10 17.89 11.91 -18.42
C LEU A 10 18.73 10.92 -17.60
N PHE A 11 18.14 9.78 -17.24
CA PHE A 11 18.83 8.76 -16.44
C PHE A 11 20.07 8.19 -17.15
N ILE A 12 19.93 7.88 -18.44
CA ILE A 12 21.01 7.41 -19.31
C ILE A 12 20.63 7.70 -20.76
N GLU A 13 21.62 7.98 -21.61
CA GLU A 13 21.39 8.12 -23.05
C GLU A 13 21.02 6.78 -23.67
N TRP A 14 20.05 6.80 -24.58
CA TRP A 14 19.55 5.57 -25.22
C TRP A 14 20.66 4.82 -25.95
N ASN A 15 21.48 5.52 -26.74
CA ASN A 15 22.56 4.90 -27.51
C ASN A 15 23.58 4.20 -26.61
N LYS A 16 23.88 4.77 -25.44
CA LYS A 16 24.76 4.17 -24.44
C LYS A 16 24.15 2.94 -23.77
N LEU A 17 22.83 2.96 -23.55
CA LEU A 17 22.10 1.87 -22.91
C LEU A 17 22.03 0.60 -23.77
N ILE A 18 21.97 0.76 -25.10
CA ILE A 18 21.86 -0.35 -26.06
C ILE A 18 23.20 -0.77 -26.67
N ASP A 19 24.29 -0.09 -26.34
CA ASP A 19 25.62 -0.47 -26.79
C ASP A 19 26.07 -1.73 -26.04
N GLU A 20 26.36 -2.80 -26.78
CA GLU A 20 26.80 -4.07 -26.21
C GLU A 20 28.17 -3.95 -25.51
N ASP A 21 29.02 -3.01 -25.95
CA ASP A 21 30.34 -2.79 -25.36
C ASP A 21 30.26 -2.05 -24.00
N GLU A 22 29.16 -1.34 -23.74
CA GLU A 22 28.90 -0.68 -22.45
C GLU A 22 28.41 -1.67 -21.37
N GLY A 23 27.92 -2.84 -21.77
CA GLY A 23 27.55 -3.93 -20.86
C GLY A 23 26.25 -3.73 -20.07
N PHE A 24 25.43 -2.73 -20.41
CA PHE A 24 24.12 -2.52 -19.77
C PHE A 24 23.01 -3.42 -20.31
N ILE A 25 23.13 -3.82 -21.58
CA ILE A 25 22.21 -4.73 -22.26
C ILE A 25 22.86 -6.12 -22.37
N ASN A 26 22.07 -7.17 -22.15
CA ASN A 26 22.50 -8.56 -22.32
C ASN A 26 21.30 -9.38 -22.80
N ASP A 27 21.44 -10.11 -23.91
CA ASP A 27 20.36 -10.92 -24.50
C ASP A 27 19.07 -10.11 -24.69
N ASP A 28 19.20 -8.90 -25.29
CA ASP A 28 18.13 -7.91 -25.49
C ASP A 28 17.37 -7.50 -24.22
N LYS A 29 17.96 -7.72 -23.03
CA LYS A 29 17.37 -7.40 -21.73
C LYS A 29 18.22 -6.41 -20.98
N ILE A 30 17.53 -5.53 -20.25
CA ILE A 30 18.13 -4.54 -19.35
C ILE A 30 17.58 -4.79 -17.95
N LEU A 31 18.45 -4.83 -16.96
CA LEU A 31 18.08 -4.91 -15.56
C LEU A 31 18.06 -3.51 -14.93
N ILE A 32 16.90 -3.08 -14.44
CA ILE A 32 16.77 -1.81 -13.71
C ILE A 32 16.50 -2.12 -12.24
N GLU A 33 17.42 -1.73 -11.36
CA GLU A 33 17.26 -1.83 -9.91
C GLU A 33 16.82 -0.48 -9.32
N VAL A 34 15.75 -0.47 -8.53
CA VAL A 34 15.29 0.73 -7.81
C VAL A 34 15.37 0.49 -6.31
N ARG A 35 16.16 1.31 -5.62
CA ARG A 35 16.21 1.36 -4.16
C ARG A 35 15.49 2.62 -3.69
N PHE A 36 14.46 2.45 -2.87
CA PHE A 36 13.75 3.58 -2.27
C PHE A 36 13.51 3.35 -0.79
N THR A 37 13.44 4.45 -0.03
CA THR A 37 13.13 4.44 1.40
C THR A 37 11.86 5.23 1.63
N LEU A 38 10.82 4.57 2.14
CA LEU A 38 9.60 5.24 2.57
C LEU A 38 9.81 5.85 3.96
N ARG A 39 9.73 7.18 4.05
CA ARG A 39 9.91 7.90 5.33
C ARG A 39 8.63 8.00 6.16
N ASN A 40 7.49 8.13 5.50
CA ASN A 40 6.18 8.24 6.15
C ASN A 40 5.09 7.90 5.12
N ILE A 41 4.05 7.20 5.55
CA ILE A 41 2.85 6.99 4.75
C ILE A 41 1.68 7.65 5.49
N LYS A 42 1.13 8.73 4.93
CA LYS A 42 -0.10 9.33 5.44
C LYS A 42 -1.30 8.59 4.85
N GLY A 43 -2.22 8.16 5.71
CA GLY A 43 -3.53 7.68 5.24
C GLY A 43 -3.62 6.20 4.88
N ILE A 44 -2.73 5.32 5.38
CA ILE A 44 -3.13 3.91 5.50
C ILE A 44 -4.22 3.89 6.57
N ARG A 45 -5.49 3.90 6.16
CA ARG A 45 -6.60 3.58 7.04
C ARG A 45 -6.34 2.14 7.50
N ARG A 46 -5.72 1.98 8.67
CA ARG A 46 -5.79 0.70 9.40
C ARG A 46 -7.28 0.37 9.38
N LEU A 47 -7.65 -0.76 8.78
CA LEU A 47 -9.01 -1.28 8.91
C LEU A 47 -9.33 -1.16 10.41
N PRO A 48 -10.27 -0.30 10.82
CA PRO A 48 -10.58 -0.23 12.22
C PRO A 48 -11.16 -1.60 12.53
N ARG A 49 -10.37 -2.44 13.21
CA ARG A 49 -10.86 -3.66 13.82
C ARG A 49 -11.75 -3.20 14.97
N PHE A 50 -12.95 -2.74 14.63
CA PHE A 50 -14.03 -2.69 15.58
C PHE A 50 -14.44 -4.14 15.78
N ASP A 51 -13.94 -4.72 16.87
CA ASP A 51 -14.50 -5.95 17.39
C ASP A 51 -15.76 -5.57 18.18
N PHE A 52 -16.91 -5.78 17.56
CA PHE A 52 -18.21 -5.55 18.17
C PHE A 52 -18.65 -6.71 19.08
N SER A 53 -17.75 -7.66 19.33
CA SER A 53 -17.95 -8.78 20.26
C SER A 53 -17.35 -8.52 21.63
N ASP A 54 -16.56 -7.45 21.79
CA ASP A 54 -15.96 -7.05 23.07
C ASP A 54 -16.93 -6.15 23.86
N PRO A 55 -17.51 -6.62 24.98
CA PRO A 55 -18.45 -5.86 25.80
C PRO A 55 -17.79 -4.70 26.57
N ASN A 56 -16.46 -4.65 26.65
CA ASN A 56 -15.74 -3.68 27.49
C ASN A 56 -15.27 -2.43 26.73
N LYS A 57 -15.53 -2.34 25.42
CA LYS A 57 -15.08 -1.23 24.59
C LYS A 57 -16.08 -0.06 24.65
N HIS A 58 -15.82 0.84 25.60
CA HIS A 58 -16.45 2.15 25.88
C HIS A 58 -17.73 2.54 25.11
N ARG A 59 -18.81 2.76 25.88
CA ARG A 59 -20.16 3.23 25.51
C ARG A 59 -20.88 2.33 24.51
N GLN A 60 -21.39 1.21 25.02
CA GLN A 60 -22.33 0.34 24.30
C GLN A 60 -23.61 0.27 25.13
N ASP A 61 -24.70 0.82 24.61
CA ASP A 61 -25.99 0.89 25.32
C ASP A 61 -26.99 -0.15 24.80
N ILE A 62 -26.61 -0.90 23.74
CA ILE A 62 -27.47 -1.87 23.05
C ILE A 62 -26.70 -3.15 22.75
N THR A 63 -27.33 -4.29 23.02
CA THR A 63 -26.89 -5.62 22.56
C THR A 63 -27.87 -6.14 21.51
N LEU A 64 -27.37 -6.47 20.32
CA LEU A 64 -28.11 -7.12 19.24
C LEU A 64 -27.76 -8.60 19.22
N VAL A 65 -28.77 -9.46 19.17
CA VAL A 65 -28.60 -10.91 19.05
C VAL A 65 -29.02 -11.33 17.64
N ILE A 66 -28.08 -11.86 16.85
CA ILE A 66 -28.32 -12.34 15.48
C ILE A 66 -27.94 -13.82 15.45
N GLY A 67 -28.94 -14.69 15.46
CA GLY A 67 -28.73 -16.13 15.71
C GLY A 67 -28.15 -16.35 17.10
N GLU A 68 -27.03 -17.08 17.20
CA GLU A 68 -26.31 -17.33 18.46
C GLU A 68 -25.25 -16.26 18.78
N LYS A 69 -25.04 -15.28 17.90
CA LYS A 69 -24.00 -14.26 18.06
C LYS A 69 -24.55 -13.00 18.70
N LYS A 70 -23.82 -12.48 19.69
CA LYS A 70 -24.06 -11.19 20.33
C LYS A 70 -23.16 -10.13 19.71
N VAL A 71 -23.74 -9.00 19.35
CA VAL A 71 -23.05 -7.82 18.81
C VAL A 71 -23.43 -6.63 19.69
N TYR A 72 -22.45 -5.85 20.09
CA TYR A 72 -22.66 -4.69 20.95
C TYR A 72 -22.52 -3.39 20.16
N ALA A 73 -23.48 -2.47 20.35
CA ALA A 73 -23.56 -1.21 19.61
C ALA A 73 -24.02 -0.06 20.52
N SER A 74 -23.83 1.18 20.06
CA SER A 74 -24.39 2.38 20.66
C SER A 74 -25.35 3.08 19.71
N LYS A 75 -26.43 3.63 20.26
CA LYS A 75 -27.36 4.48 19.52
C LYS A 75 -26.91 5.91 19.69
N GLN A 76 -26.75 6.63 18.59
CA GLN A 76 -26.66 8.08 18.61
C GLN A 76 -28.05 8.70 18.52
#